data_AF-A0A177N4G3-F1
#
_entry.id   AF-A0A177N4G3-F1
#
_cell.length_a   1.000
_cell.length_b   1.000
_cell.length_c   1.000
_cell.angle_alpha   90.00
_cell.angle_beta   90.00
_cell.angle_gamma   90.00
#
_symmetry.space_group_name_H-M   'P 1'
#
loop_
_entity.id
_entity.type
_entity.pdbx_description
1 polymer ?
#
loop_
_entity_poly.entity_id
_entity_poly.type
_entity_poly.pdbx_seq_one_letter_code
_entity_poly.pdbx_strand_id
1 'polypeptide(L)'
;MVPRVVIYYGQPLKSICPFCGATFTKFQSGFGRFINRFHSSKPSLAILGQLLVMAVSCLLLFVMSDLNIVSDQIGLVAFYGAVIFGVTFLAELLFQGIEQLASRLSHEINYYWLTLITIGMLLAITHSELAGYIGAFFMIILLRGLIVGLICFWRSSH
;
A
#
# COMPACT_ATOMS: atom_id res chain seq x y z
N MET A 1 24.04 34.11 -30.81
CA MET A 1 23.47 34.48 -29.49
C MET A 1 23.48 33.23 -28.62
N VAL A 2 24.23 33.27 -27.52
CA VAL A 2 24.44 32.12 -26.63
C VAL A 2 23.23 31.96 -25.70
N PRO A 3 22.65 30.75 -25.56
CA PRO A 3 21.46 30.57 -24.73
C PRO A 3 21.84 30.68 -23.25
N ARG A 4 21.18 31.61 -22.53
CA ARG A 4 21.22 31.64 -21.07
C ARG A 4 20.32 30.52 -20.54
N VAL A 5 20.95 29.44 -20.08
CA VAL A 5 20.28 28.43 -19.26
C VAL A 5 20.08 29.04 -17.87
N VAL A 6 18.85 29.41 -17.54
CA VAL A 6 18.50 29.83 -16.18
C VAL A 6 18.24 28.57 -15.36
N ILE A 7 19.27 28.13 -14.64
CA ILE A 7 19.21 27.02 -13.71
C ILE A 7 18.69 27.56 -12.37
N TYR A 8 17.40 27.43 -12.09
CA TYR A 8 16.90 27.54 -10.72
C TYR A 8 17.13 26.19 -10.04
N TYR A 9 18.12 26.14 -9.13
CA TYR A 9 18.36 25.07 -8.17
C TYR A 9 18.02 23.63 -8.64
N GLY A 10 18.87 23.08 -9.50
CA GLY A 10 19.25 21.65 -9.44
C GLY A 10 18.31 20.56 -9.97
N GLN A 11 17.07 20.80 -10.40
CA GLN A 11 16.24 19.75 -11.05
C GLN A 11 15.25 20.31 -12.09
N PRO A 12 15.30 19.90 -13.38
CA PRO A 12 14.34 20.34 -14.37
C PRO A 12 13.06 19.48 -14.29
N LEU A 13 12.06 19.94 -13.53
CA LEU A 13 10.71 19.34 -13.51
C LEU A 13 9.79 19.85 -14.64
N LYS A 14 10.28 20.75 -15.50
CA LYS A 14 9.46 21.43 -16.53
C LYS A 14 10.25 21.55 -17.83
N SER A 15 9.75 20.92 -18.90
CA SER A 15 10.16 21.23 -20.27
C SER A 15 9.30 22.38 -20.79
N ILE A 16 9.94 23.42 -21.31
CA ILE A 16 9.29 24.59 -21.89
C ILE A 16 9.43 24.47 -23.41
N CYS A 17 8.33 24.56 -24.15
CA CYS A 17 8.39 24.55 -25.61
C CYS A 17 9.03 25.86 -26.13
N PRO A 18 10.10 25.81 -26.94
CA PRO A 18 10.83 27.00 -27.38
C PRO A 18 10.08 27.86 -28.40
N PHE A 19 8.97 27.37 -28.98
CA PHE A 19 8.19 28.12 -29.98
C PHE A 19 6.99 28.87 -29.41
N CYS A 20 6.43 28.42 -28.27
CA CYS A 20 5.20 29.00 -27.73
C CYS A 20 5.22 29.29 -26.22
N GLY A 21 6.31 28.98 -25.51
CA GLY A 21 6.43 29.26 -24.08
C GLY A 21 5.49 28.46 -23.17
N ALA A 22 4.73 27.51 -23.71
CA ALA A 22 3.84 26.66 -22.93
C ALA A 22 4.66 25.73 -22.02
N THR A 23 4.39 25.80 -20.71
CA THR A 23 4.95 24.90 -19.70
C THR A 23 4.14 23.61 -19.66
N PHE A 24 4.69 22.49 -20.11
CA PHE A 24 4.06 21.19 -19.94
C PHE A 24 4.47 20.62 -18.59
N THR A 25 3.65 20.82 -17.56
CA THR A 25 3.72 19.96 -16.38
C THR A 25 3.21 18.59 -16.80
N LYS A 26 3.99 17.53 -16.60
CA LYS A 26 3.56 16.15 -16.85
C LYS A 26 2.26 15.92 -16.06
N PHE A 27 1.11 16.00 -16.73
CA PHE A 27 -0.16 15.73 -16.08
C PHE A 27 -0.12 14.27 -15.68
N GLN A 28 -0.03 14.02 -14.37
CA GLN A 28 -0.22 12.67 -13.85
C GLN A 28 -1.59 12.21 -14.34
N SER A 29 -1.62 11.15 -15.15
CA SER A 29 -2.87 10.57 -15.67
C SER A 29 -3.83 10.34 -14.49
N GLY A 30 -5.14 10.38 -14.72
CA GLY A 30 -6.12 10.11 -13.64
C GLY A 30 -5.83 8.81 -12.88
N PHE A 31 -5.33 7.80 -13.61
CA PHE A 31 -4.83 6.55 -13.05
C PHE A 31 -3.54 6.71 -12.22
N GLY A 32 -2.58 7.51 -12.70
CA GLY A 32 -1.40 7.89 -11.92
C GLY A 32 -1.77 8.65 -10.65
N ARG A 33 -2.78 9.52 -10.68
CA ARG A 33 -3.31 10.24 -9.51
C ARG A 33 -4.01 9.29 -8.53
N PHE A 34 -4.74 8.30 -9.04
CA PHE A 34 -5.38 7.25 -8.24
C PHE A 34 -4.33 6.38 -7.54
N ILE A 35 -3.34 5.85 -8.27
CA ILE A 35 -2.22 5.07 -7.70
C ILE A 35 -1.43 5.91 -6.69
N ASN A 36 -1.14 7.17 -7.03
CA ASN A 36 -0.39 8.05 -6.13
C ASN A 36 -1.17 8.34 -4.85
N ARG A 37 -2.50 8.23 -4.81
CA ARG A 37 -3.29 8.32 -3.56
C ARG A 37 -3.08 7.11 -2.64
N PHE A 38 -2.80 5.92 -3.19
CA PHE A 38 -2.37 4.75 -2.42
C PHE A 38 -0.89 4.82 -1.99
N HIS A 39 -0.08 5.62 -2.70
CA HIS A 39 1.36 5.81 -2.45
C HIS A 39 1.68 7.03 -1.58
N SER A 40 0.83 8.07 -1.55
CA SER A 40 1.11 9.38 -0.93
C SER A 40 0.55 9.56 0.47
N SER A 41 -0.20 8.58 0.98
CA SER A 41 -0.59 8.60 2.38
C SER A 41 0.65 8.22 3.18
N LYS A 42 1.35 9.23 3.72
CA LYS A 42 2.34 9.06 4.79
C LYS A 42 1.87 7.92 5.69
N PRO A 43 2.70 6.90 5.96
CA PRO A 43 2.30 5.74 6.74
C PRO A 43 1.88 6.23 8.11
N SER A 44 0.57 6.40 8.29
CA SER A 44 0.06 6.95 9.52
C SER A 44 -0.10 5.78 10.47
N LEU A 45 0.64 5.84 11.56
CA LEU A 45 0.47 4.99 12.74
C LEU A 45 -1.02 4.88 13.13
N ALA A 46 -1.83 5.88 12.77
CA ALA A 46 -3.29 5.89 12.91
C ALA A 46 -4.00 4.79 12.10
N ILE A 47 -3.68 4.58 10.82
CA ILE A 47 -4.31 3.51 9.99
C ILE A 47 -3.93 2.14 10.54
N LEU A 48 -2.67 1.97 10.93
CA LEU A 48 -2.19 0.74 11.53
C LEU A 48 -2.88 0.45 12.88
N GLY A 49 -3.03 1.47 13.72
CA GLY A 49 -3.80 1.38 14.97
C GLY A 49 -5.27 1.03 14.73
N GLN A 50 -5.90 1.61 13.71
CA GLN A 50 -7.28 1.28 13.34
C GLN A 50 -7.42 -0.18 12.88
N LEU A 51 -6.54 -0.66 12.01
CA LEU A 51 -6.53 -2.06 11.57
C LEU A 51 -6.34 -3.02 12.75
N LEU A 52 -5.46 -2.67 13.70
CA LEU A 52 -5.24 -3.45 14.91
C LEU A 52 -6.49 -3.50 15.79
N VAL A 53 -7.14 -2.36 16.03
CA VAL A 53 -8.38 -2.31 16.82
C VAL A 53 -9.48 -3.14 16.15
N MET A 54 -9.64 -3.02 14.83
CA MET A 54 -10.62 -3.81 14.08
C MET A 54 -10.32 -5.32 14.19
N ALA A 55 -9.07 -5.73 13.97
CA ALA A 55 -8.65 -7.13 14.09
C ALA A 55 -8.87 -7.68 15.51
N VAL A 56 -8.46 -6.96 16.55
CA VAL A 56 -8.64 -7.35 17.95
C VAL A 56 -10.13 -7.43 18.31
N SER A 57 -10.94 -6.48 17.84
CA SER A 57 -12.39 -6.48 18.10
C SER A 57 -13.09 -7.70 17.47
N CYS A 58 -12.73 -8.05 16.23
CA CYS A 58 -13.22 -9.26 15.57
C CYS A 58 -12.75 -10.53 16.29
N LEU A 59 -11.49 -10.58 16.71
CA LEU A 59 -10.96 -11.73 17.44
C LEU A 59 -11.64 -11.90 18.80
N LEU A 60 -11.93 -10.80 19.49
CA LEU A 60 -12.68 -10.83 20.74
C LEU A 60 -14.11 -11.32 20.54
N LEU A 61 -14.80 -10.86 19.48
CA LEU A 61 -16.13 -11.37 19.11
C LEU A 61 -16.11 -12.86 18.79
N PHE A 62 -15.07 -13.35 18.12
CA PHE A 62 -14.90 -14.77 17.85
C PHE A 62 -14.74 -15.58 19.13
N VAL A 63 -13.89 -15.14 20.07
CA VAL A 63 -13.72 -15.79 21.38
C VAL A 63 -15.02 -15.78 22.18
N MET A 64 -15.79 -14.70 22.14
CA MET A 64 -17.10 -14.64 22.81
C MET A 64 -18.11 -15.62 22.21
N SER A 65 -18.03 -15.88 20.89
CA SER A 65 -18.83 -16.93 20.25
C SER A 65 -18.41 -18.32 20.69
N ASP A 66 -17.10 -18.59 20.77
CA ASP A 66 -16.56 -19.87 21.22
C ASP A 66 -16.95 -20.19 22.67
N LEU A 67 -17.09 -19.15 23.50
CA LEU A 67 -17.61 -19.25 24.86
C LEU A 67 -19.15 -19.38 24.94
N ASN A 68 -19.86 -19.55 23.82
CA ASN A 68 -21.33 -19.61 23.71
C ASN A 68 -22.06 -18.36 24.26
N ILE A 69 -21.38 -17.21 24.35
CA ILE A 69 -21.99 -15.94 24.79
C ILE A 69 -22.76 -15.29 23.63
N VAL A 70 -22.30 -15.53 22.39
CA VAL A 70 -22.83 -14.96 21.15
C VAL A 70 -23.18 -16.10 20.18
N SER A 71 -24.09 -15.86 19.23
CA SER A 71 -24.47 -16.84 18.20
C SER A 71 -23.30 -17.25 17.29
N ASP A 72 -23.20 -18.54 16.98
CA ASP A 72 -22.21 -19.13 16.05
C ASP A 72 -22.12 -18.41 14.70
N GLN A 73 -23.24 -17.91 14.17
CA GLN A 73 -23.23 -17.17 12.91
C GLN A 73 -22.41 -15.88 12.99
N ILE A 74 -22.47 -15.21 14.14
CA ILE A 74 -21.68 -14.00 14.42
C ILE A 74 -20.21 -14.40 14.65
N GLY A 75 -19.95 -15.54 15.29
CA GLY A 75 -18.61 -16.11 15.43
C GLY A 75 -17.92 -16.35 14.09
N LEU A 76 -18.61 -16.97 13.13
CA LEU A 76 -18.08 -17.19 11.79
C LEU A 76 -17.72 -15.88 11.06
N VAL A 77 -18.61 -14.89 11.11
CA VAL A 77 -18.34 -13.56 10.52
C VAL A 77 -17.16 -12.89 11.21
N ALA A 78 -17.08 -12.98 12.53
CA ALA A 78 -15.99 -12.43 13.32
C ALA A 78 -14.64 -13.11 13.00
N PHE A 79 -14.64 -14.42 12.76
CA PHE A 79 -13.46 -15.16 12.33
C PHE A 79 -12.94 -14.66 10.98
N TYR A 80 -13.79 -14.59 9.96
CA TYR A 80 -13.40 -14.08 8.65
C TYR A 80 -12.93 -12.62 8.73
N GLY A 81 -13.61 -11.79 9.53
CA GLY A 81 -13.19 -10.42 9.81
C GLY A 81 -11.79 -10.35 10.42
N ALA A 82 -11.52 -11.16 11.45
CA ALA A 82 -10.22 -11.22 12.11
C ALA A 82 -9.11 -11.66 11.15
N VAL A 83 -9.36 -12.64 10.28
CA VAL A 83 -8.41 -13.08 9.25
C VAL A 83 -8.14 -11.96 8.25
N ILE A 84 -9.17 -11.31 7.70
CA ILE A 84 -9.01 -10.24 6.72
C ILE A 84 -8.27 -9.04 7.32
N PHE A 85 -8.70 -8.54 8.48
CA PHE A 85 -8.07 -7.40 9.13
C PHE A 85 -6.66 -7.74 9.67
N GLY A 86 -6.45 -8.95 10.15
CA GLY A 86 -5.14 -9.40 10.62
C GLY A 86 -4.11 -9.52 9.49
N VAL A 87 -4.49 -10.15 8.38
CA VAL A 87 -3.62 -10.30 7.20
C VAL A 87 -3.31 -8.94 6.56
N THR A 88 -4.27 -8.02 6.54
CA THR A 88 -4.07 -6.68 6.00
C THR A 88 -3.23 -5.79 6.94
N PHE A 89 -3.33 -5.99 8.26
CA PHE A 89 -2.42 -5.39 9.23
C PHE A 89 -0.96 -5.85 9.04
N LEU A 90 -0.74 -7.16 8.84
CA LEU A 90 0.58 -7.71 8.51
C LEU A 90 1.13 -7.12 7.21
N ALA A 91 0.30 -7.00 6.18
CA ALA A 91 0.68 -6.37 4.91
C ALA A 91 1.03 -4.88 5.08
N GLU A 92 0.29 -4.15 5.92
CA GLU A 92 0.58 -2.76 6.28
C GLU A 92 1.95 -2.65 6.96
N LEU A 93 2.24 -3.51 7.93
CA LEU A 93 3.54 -3.55 8.63
C LEU A 93 4.70 -3.76 7.65
N LEU A 94 4.55 -4.69 6.70
CA LEU A 94 5.56 -4.92 5.67
C LEU A 94 5.77 -3.68 4.80
N PHE A 95 4.68 -3.04 4.37
CA PHE A 95 4.74 -1.83 3.56
C PHE A 95 5.47 -0.69 4.29
N GLN A 96 5.10 -0.43 5.54
CA GLN A 96 5.73 0.59 6.38
C GLN A 96 7.20 0.26 6.67
N GLY A 97 7.52 -1.02 6.88
CA GLY A 97 8.89 -1.49 7.08
C GLY A 97 9.78 -1.22 5.87
N ILE A 98 9.29 -1.52 4.66
CA ILE A 98 10.01 -1.25 3.40
C ILE A 98 10.20 0.25 3.20
N GLU A 99 9.17 1.05 3.44
CA GLU A 99 9.25 2.51 3.34
C GLU A 99 10.26 3.11 4.33
N GLN A 100 10.24 2.64 5.58
CA GLN A 100 11.18 3.09 6.60
C GLN A 100 12.61 2.67 6.26
N LEU A 101 12.81 1.45 5.75
CA LEU A 101 14.12 0.96 5.31
C LEU A 101 14.66 1.80 4.14
N ALA A 102 13.83 2.07 3.13
CA ALA A 102 14.19 2.90 2.00
C ALA A 102 14.55 4.34 2.43
N SER A 103 13.78 4.91 3.37
CA SER A 103 14.05 6.24 3.92
C SER A 103 15.38 6.33 4.67
N ARG A 104 15.74 5.27 5.42
CA ARG A 104 17.00 5.20 6.17
C ARG A 104 18.20 5.02 5.26
N LEU A 105 18.04 4.31 4.15
CA LEU A 105 19.10 4.02 3.18
C LEU A 105 19.16 5.03 2.02
N SER A 106 18.27 6.03 1.98
CA SER A 106 18.17 7.03 0.89
C SER A 106 18.03 6.42 -0.51
N HIS A 107 17.41 5.25 -0.60
CA HIS A 107 17.17 4.53 -1.85
C HIS A 107 15.73 4.74 -2.33
N GLU A 108 15.48 4.63 -3.64
CA GLU A 108 14.11 4.67 -4.15
C GLU A 108 13.33 3.41 -3.76
N ILE A 109 12.11 3.60 -3.24
CA ILE A 109 11.18 2.52 -2.83
C ILE A 109 10.90 1.53 -3.97
N ASN A 110 10.90 2.01 -5.22
CA ASN A 110 10.64 1.18 -6.39
C ASN A 110 11.60 0.00 -6.52
N TYR A 111 12.87 0.18 -6.12
CA TYR A 111 13.86 -0.89 -6.18
C TYR A 111 13.51 -2.04 -5.21
N TYR A 112 13.03 -1.74 -4.01
CA TYR A 112 12.65 -2.77 -3.03
C TYR A 112 11.46 -3.60 -3.51
N TRP A 113 10.41 -2.95 -4.04
CA TRP A 113 9.26 -3.66 -4.59
C TRP A 113 9.64 -4.52 -5.79
N LEU A 114 10.51 -4.00 -6.67
CA LEU A 114 10.99 -4.76 -7.82
C LEU A 114 11.81 -5.97 -7.40
N THR A 115 12.69 -5.83 -6.39
CA THR A 115 13.43 -6.98 -5.83
C THR A 115 12.51 -8.02 -5.19
N LEU A 116 11.45 -7.59 -4.52
CA LEU A 116 10.49 -8.50 -3.91
C LEU A 116 9.74 -9.31 -4.99
N ILE A 117 9.32 -8.64 -6.06
CA ILE A 117 8.68 -9.28 -7.22
C ILE A 117 9.63 -10.27 -7.89
N THR A 118 10.89 -9.91 -8.15
CA THR A 118 11.83 -10.80 -8.82
C THR A 118 12.17 -12.02 -7.97
N ILE A 119 12.35 -11.86 -6.66
CA ILE A 119 12.54 -12.97 -5.72
C ILE A 119 11.30 -13.89 -5.73
N GLY A 120 10.09 -13.31 -5.69
CA GLY A 120 8.85 -14.06 -5.77
C GLY A 120 8.73 -14.87 -7.07
N MET A 121 9.04 -14.28 -8.22
CA MET A 121 9.04 -15.00 -9.49
C MET A 121 10.07 -16.13 -9.51
N LEU A 122 11.28 -15.88 -9.02
CA LEU A 122 12.34 -16.89 -8.97
C LEU A 122 11.95 -18.08 -8.08
N LEU A 123 11.32 -17.80 -6.93
CA LEU A 123 10.80 -18.83 -6.04
C LEU A 123 9.66 -19.62 -6.70
N ALA A 124 8.75 -18.96 -7.40
CA ALA A 124 7.66 -19.63 -8.12
C ALA A 124 8.16 -20.55 -9.25
N ILE A 125 9.25 -20.15 -9.94
CA ILE A 125 9.88 -20.96 -11.00
C ILE A 125 10.62 -22.16 -10.41
N THR A 126 11.37 -21.95 -9.33
CA THR A 126 12.18 -23.01 -8.70
C THR A 126 11.36 -23.99 -7.87
N HIS A 127 10.26 -23.51 -7.27
CA HIS A 127 9.39 -24.28 -6.38
C HIS A 127 7.93 -24.03 -6.76
N SER A 128 7.43 -24.78 -7.74
CA SER A 128 6.06 -24.64 -8.26
C SER A 128 4.99 -24.78 -7.18
N GLU A 129 5.25 -25.55 -6.12
CA GLU A 129 4.34 -25.71 -4.99
C GLU A 129 4.16 -24.41 -4.19
N LEU A 130 5.15 -23.51 -4.21
CA LEU A 130 5.09 -22.22 -3.55
C LEU A 130 4.37 -21.15 -4.39
N ALA A 131 4.15 -21.39 -5.69
CA ALA A 131 3.58 -20.41 -6.60
C ALA A 131 2.18 -19.93 -6.14
N GLY A 132 1.35 -20.84 -5.60
CA GLY A 132 0.05 -20.50 -5.04
C GLY A 132 0.13 -19.53 -3.85
N TYR A 133 1.05 -19.78 -2.92
CA TYR A 133 1.27 -18.92 -1.76
C TYR A 133 1.82 -17.55 -2.14
N ILE A 134 2.73 -17.51 -3.12
CA ILE A 134 3.28 -16.27 -3.66
C ILE A 134 2.18 -15.45 -4.35
N GLY A 135 1.32 -16.10 -5.13
CA GLY A 135 0.14 -15.46 -5.70
C GLY A 135 -0.79 -14.88 -4.64
N ALA A 136 -1.10 -15.66 -3.60
CA ALA A 136 -1.91 -15.19 -2.47
C ALA A 136 -1.28 -13.98 -1.76
N PHE A 137 0.04 -13.98 -1.58
CA PHE A 137 0.78 -12.86 -1.00
C PHE A 137 0.61 -11.55 -1.81
N PHE A 138 0.73 -11.59 -3.13
CA PHE A 138 0.49 -10.40 -3.96
C PHE A 138 -0.97 -9.95 -3.93
N MET A 139 -1.92 -10.88 -3.89
CA MET A 139 -3.34 -10.56 -3.75
C MET A 139 -3.63 -9.85 -2.41
N ILE A 140 -2.97 -10.26 -1.32
CA ILE A 140 -3.06 -9.61 -0.01
C ILE A 140 -2.54 -8.16 -0.07
N ILE A 141 -1.43 -7.90 -0.77
CA ILE A 141 -0.91 -6.54 -0.94
C ILE A 141 -1.92 -5.66 -1.69
N LEU A 142 -2.55 -6.18 -2.74
CA LEU A 142 -3.60 -5.46 -3.46
C LEU A 142 -4.83 -5.21 -2.58
N LEU A 143 -5.25 -6.21 -1.81
CA LEU A 143 -6.37 -6.10 -0.86
C LEU A 143 -6.10 -5.03 0.21
N ARG A 144 -4.88 -4.98 0.76
CA ARG A 144 -4.44 -3.90 1.66
C ARG A 144 -4.62 -2.54 1.01
N GLY A 145 -4.20 -2.39 -0.25
CA GLY A 145 -4.37 -1.15 -1.00
C GLY A 145 -5.82 -0.69 -1.00
N LEU A 146 -6.75 -1.60 -1.33
CA LEU A 146 -8.19 -1.33 -1.33
C LEU A 146 -8.73 -0.93 0.05
N ILE A 147 -8.39 -1.68 1.11
CA ILE A 147 -8.89 -1.42 2.47
C ILE A 147 -8.38 -0.09 3.00
N VAL A 148 -7.09 0.20 2.84
CA VAL A 148 -6.52 1.48 3.26
C VAL A 148 -7.13 2.63 2.45
N GLY A 149 -7.33 2.44 1.14
CA GLY A 149 -8.02 3.40 0.29
C GLY A 149 -9.45 3.68 0.77
N LEU A 150 -10.19 2.65 1.16
CA LEU A 150 -11.54 2.77 1.72
C LEU A 150 -11.54 3.53 3.06
N ILE A 151 -10.63 3.19 3.98
CA ILE A 151 -10.50 3.89 5.27
C ILE A 151 -10.19 5.37 5.05
N CYS A 152 -9.25 5.70 4.16
CA CYS A 152 -8.91 7.08 3.82
C CYS A 152 -10.08 7.83 3.15
N PHE A 153 -10.82 7.16 2.26
CA PHE A 153 -12.01 7.74 1.64
C PHE A 153 -13.07 8.06 2.69
N TRP A 154 -13.34 7.12 3.60
CA TRP A 154 -14.33 7.28 4.66
C TRP A 154 -13.95 8.45 5.60
N ARG A 155 -12.67 8.56 5.94
CA ARG A 155 -12.14 9.67 6.76
C ARG A 155 -12.21 11.02 6.06
N SER A 156 -12.11 11.08 4.73
CA SER A 156 -12.21 12.34 3.97
C SER A 156 -13.64 12.82 3.80
N SER A 157 -14.63 11.97 4.05
CA SER A 157 -16.06 12.29 3.94
C SER A 157 -16.65 12.86 5.24
N HIS A 158 -15.88 12.84 6.33
CA HIS A 158 -16.22 13.39 7.64
C HIS A 158 -15.28 14.57 7.96
#